data_AF-A0A2U1M597-F1
#
_entry.id   AF-A0A2U1M597-F1
#
_cell.length_a   1.000
_cell.length_b   1.000
_cell.length_c   1.000
_cell.angle_alpha   90.00
_cell.angle_beta   90.00
_cell.angle_gamma   90.00
#
_symmetry.space_group_name_H-M   'P 1'
#
loop_
_entity.id
_entity.type
_entity.pdbx_description
1 polymer ?
#
loop_
_entity_poly.entity_id
_entity_poly.type
_entity_poly.pdbx_seq_one_letter_code
_entity_poly.pdbx_strand_id
1 'polypeptide(L)'
;MCLSNIISFSNLEYLKINPIGFVPALVDGDVVLADSFAILMYLEEKYPQHPLLPKDLEKRAINYQAANIVSASIQPLQIPAILNYIEEKVGPDARLPWAQKHIGKGFAALEKLLEKHAGKYATGDDVYLADVFLAPQVNYSVQRFNLDMVSSAIYGFHHTC
;
A
#
# COMPACT_ATOMS: atom_id res chain seq x y z
N MET A 1 17.79 -15.90 5.93
CA MET A 1 17.50 -16.98 4.98
C MET A 1 17.02 -16.36 3.68
N CYS A 2 17.82 -16.55 2.63
CA CYS A 2 17.63 -16.28 1.19
C CYS A 2 16.62 -15.21 0.71
N LEU A 3 17.15 -14.03 0.38
CA LEU A 3 16.59 -13.08 -0.60
C LEU A 3 17.03 -13.41 -2.06
N SER A 4 17.31 -14.68 -2.35
CA SER A 4 17.94 -15.11 -3.62
C SER A 4 16.97 -15.64 -4.68
N ASN A 5 15.65 -15.59 -4.45
CA ASN A 5 14.68 -15.81 -5.51
C ASN A 5 13.95 -14.50 -5.79
N ILE A 6 14.53 -13.68 -6.68
CA ILE A 6 13.73 -12.72 -7.44
C ILE A 6 12.69 -13.58 -8.15
N ILE A 7 11.45 -13.56 -7.66
CA ILE A 7 10.31 -14.06 -8.42
C ILE A 7 10.30 -13.19 -9.67
N SER A 8 10.88 -13.68 -10.76
CA SER A 8 10.72 -13.05 -12.05
C SER A 8 9.22 -12.99 -12.27
N PHE A 9 8.67 -11.79 -12.38
CA PHE A 9 7.24 -11.54 -12.63
C PHE A 9 6.72 -12.23 -13.91
N SER A 10 7.64 -12.77 -14.72
CA SER A 10 7.42 -13.59 -15.91
C SER A 10 7.55 -15.10 -15.71
N ASN A 11 7.68 -15.61 -14.47
CA ASN A 11 7.72 -17.05 -14.21
C ASN A 11 6.38 -17.68 -14.63
N LEU A 12 6.39 -18.55 -15.64
CA LEU A 12 5.19 -19.18 -16.20
C LEU A 12 4.38 -19.95 -15.15
N GLU A 13 5.01 -20.54 -14.15
CA GLU A 13 4.29 -21.21 -13.05
C GLU A 13 3.60 -20.20 -12.13
N TYR A 14 4.20 -19.03 -11.90
CA TYR A 14 3.57 -17.96 -11.13
C TYR A 14 2.41 -17.30 -11.89
N LEU A 15 2.53 -17.17 -13.21
CA LEU A 15 1.47 -16.59 -14.05
C LEU A 15 0.20 -17.46 -14.08
N LYS A 16 0.29 -18.75 -13.77
CA LYS A 16 -0.88 -19.61 -13.55
C LYS A 16 -1.67 -19.20 -12.28
N ILE A 17 -1.00 -18.58 -11.31
CA ILE A 17 -1.58 -18.11 -10.05
C ILE A 17 -2.08 -16.67 -10.20
N ASN A 18 -1.21 -15.76 -10.67
CA ASN A 18 -1.59 -14.38 -10.98
C ASN A 18 -1.23 -14.02 -12.44
N PRO A 19 -2.21 -14.02 -13.37
CA PRO A 19 -1.96 -13.70 -14.77
C PRO A 19 -1.42 -12.29 -15.03
N ILE A 20 -1.64 -11.34 -14.11
CA ILE A 20 -1.06 -9.98 -14.21
C ILE A 20 0.45 -10.00 -13.95
N GLY A 21 0.96 -11.02 -13.25
CA GLY A 21 2.37 -11.16 -12.93
C GLY A 21 2.86 -10.23 -11.82
N PHE A 22 1.97 -9.65 -11.02
CA PHE A 22 2.35 -8.86 -9.84
C PHE A 22 2.23 -9.67 -8.54
N VAL A 23 3.04 -9.33 -7.55
CA VAL A 23 2.89 -9.83 -6.18
C VAL A 23 2.03 -8.85 -5.37
N PRO A 24 1.31 -9.31 -4.32
CA PRO A 24 1.23 -10.69 -3.81
C PRO A 24 0.16 -11.56 -4.47
N ALA A 25 0.26 -12.87 -4.21
CA ALA A 25 -0.83 -13.83 -4.35
C ALA A 25 -0.90 -14.72 -3.09
N LEU A 26 -2.10 -15.14 -2.70
CA LEU A 26 -2.40 -16.02 -1.57
C LEU A 26 -3.01 -17.32 -2.09
N VAL A 27 -2.50 -18.45 -1.61
CA VAL A 27 -3.11 -19.77 -1.78
C VAL A 27 -3.55 -20.25 -0.41
N ASP A 28 -4.84 -20.54 -0.26
CA ASP A 28 -5.47 -20.95 0.98
C ASP A 28 -6.43 -22.12 0.73
N GLY A 29 -5.88 -23.34 0.87
CA GLY A 29 -6.55 -24.56 0.41
C GLY A 29 -6.78 -24.51 -1.11
N ASP A 30 -8.03 -24.66 -1.52
CA ASP A 30 -8.45 -24.60 -2.92
C ASP A 30 -8.69 -23.15 -3.42
N VAL A 31 -8.62 -22.16 -2.53
CA VAL A 31 -8.82 -20.75 -2.88
C VAL A 31 -7.49 -20.14 -3.29
N VAL A 32 -7.47 -19.50 -4.47
CA VAL A 32 -6.33 -18.74 -4.98
C VAL A 32 -6.78 -17.30 -5.22
N LEU A 33 -6.12 -16.35 -4.56
CA LEU A 33 -6.40 -14.93 -4.67
C LEU A 33 -5.12 -14.17 -5.04
N ALA A 34 -5.26 -13.19 -5.90
CA ALA A 34 -4.26 -12.15 -6.12
C ALA A 34 -4.89 -10.80 -5.75
N ASP A 35 -4.06 -9.74 -5.74
CA ASP A 35 -4.42 -8.40 -5.25
C ASP A 35 -4.46 -8.30 -3.72
N SER A 36 -3.60 -7.42 -3.17
CA SER A 36 -3.48 -7.26 -1.72
C SER A 36 -4.78 -6.80 -1.06
N PHE A 37 -5.59 -5.98 -1.71
CA PHE A 37 -6.83 -5.48 -1.13
C PHE A 37 -7.87 -6.61 -1.07
N ALA A 38 -8.02 -7.38 -2.15
CA ALA A 38 -8.91 -8.54 -2.18
C ALA A 38 -8.50 -9.60 -1.16
N ILE A 39 -7.19 -9.88 -1.05
CA ILE A 39 -6.63 -10.80 -0.04
C ILE A 39 -6.98 -10.33 1.38
N LEU A 40 -6.80 -9.04 1.69
CA LEU A 40 -7.10 -8.54 3.04
C LEU A 40 -8.60 -8.58 3.36
N MET A 41 -9.48 -8.37 2.38
CA MET A 41 -10.93 -8.51 2.59
C MET A 41 -11.34 -9.97 2.82
N TYR A 42 -10.73 -10.91 2.10
CA TYR A 42 -10.93 -12.33 2.35
C TYR A 42 -10.50 -12.72 3.78
N LEU A 43 -9.35 -12.22 4.23
CA LEU A 43 -8.85 -12.51 5.57
C LEU A 43 -9.70 -11.87 6.68
N GLU A 44 -10.23 -10.66 6.45
CA GLU A 44 -11.18 -9.99 7.34
C GLU A 44 -12.43 -10.85 7.57
N GLU A 45 -13.00 -11.41 6.50
CA GLU A 45 -14.18 -12.27 6.61
C GLU A 45 -13.86 -13.63 7.21
N LYS A 46 -12.70 -14.20 6.89
CA LYS A 46 -12.28 -15.54 7.34
C LYS A 46 -11.86 -15.57 8.81
N TYR A 47 -11.27 -14.50 9.32
CA TYR A 47 -10.70 -14.42 10.67
C TYR A 47 -11.28 -13.23 11.47
N PRO A 48 -12.59 -13.23 11.76
CA PRO A 48 -13.29 -12.09 12.37
C PRO A 48 -12.84 -11.76 13.80
N GLN A 49 -12.06 -12.63 14.45
CA GLN A 49 -11.49 -12.40 15.78
C GLN A 49 -10.31 -11.41 15.78
N HIS A 50 -9.76 -11.09 14.61
CA HIS A 50 -8.67 -10.11 14.43
C HIS A 50 -9.07 -9.08 13.37
N PRO A 51 -10.06 -8.21 13.66
CA PRO A 51 -10.65 -7.34 12.66
C PRO A 51 -9.66 -6.27 12.18
N LEU A 52 -9.49 -6.18 10.87
CA LEU A 52 -8.82 -5.09 10.17
C LEU A 52 -9.76 -3.91 9.93
N LEU A 53 -11.04 -4.01 10.28
CA LEU A 53 -12.00 -2.93 10.10
C LEU A 53 -12.77 -2.64 11.39
N PRO A 54 -13.07 -1.37 11.68
CA PRO A 54 -13.97 -1.02 12.76
C PRO A 54 -15.40 -1.46 12.40
N LYS A 55 -16.21 -1.77 13.43
CA LYS A 55 -17.63 -2.14 13.26
C LYS A 55 -18.50 -0.99 12.79
N ASP A 56 -18.12 0.24 13.16
CA ASP A 56 -18.83 1.45 12.76
C ASP A 56 -18.72 1.69 11.25
N LEU A 57 -19.87 1.94 10.61
CA LEU A 57 -19.95 2.04 9.15
C LEU A 57 -19.13 3.20 8.60
N GLU A 58 -19.19 4.37 9.24
CA GLU A 58 -18.50 5.57 8.76
C GLU A 58 -16.99 5.41 8.92
N LYS A 59 -16.52 4.96 10.07
CA LYS A 59 -15.09 4.67 10.30
C LYS A 59 -14.57 3.59 9.35
N ARG A 60 -15.39 2.60 9.01
CA ARG A 60 -15.03 1.57 8.04
C ARG A 60 -14.90 2.14 6.63
N ALA A 61 -15.79 3.05 6.23
CA ALA A 61 -15.70 3.75 4.96
C ALA A 61 -14.41 4.60 4.86
N ILE A 62 -14.02 5.29 5.94
CA ILE A 62 -12.74 6.03 5.99
C ILE A 62 -11.54 5.09 5.84
N ASN A 63 -11.57 3.91 6.48
CA ASN A 63 -10.52 2.91 6.31
C ASN A 63 -10.38 2.44 4.87
N TYR A 64 -11.49 2.13 4.21
CA TYR A 64 -11.48 1.79 2.78
C TYR A 64 -10.94 2.92 1.92
N GLN A 65 -11.36 4.16 2.18
CA GLN A 65 -10.91 5.31 1.42
C GLN A 65 -9.40 5.53 1.58
N ALA A 66 -8.88 5.49 2.80
CA ALA A 66 -7.45 5.66 3.06
C ALA A 66 -6.62 4.55 2.43
N ALA A 67 -7.02 3.29 2.62
CA ALA A 67 -6.36 2.14 2.02
C ALA A 67 -6.36 2.23 0.48
N ASN A 68 -7.47 2.65 -0.12
CA ASN A 68 -7.59 2.76 -1.57
C ASN A 68 -6.82 3.96 -2.17
N ILE A 69 -6.67 5.06 -1.42
CA ILE A 69 -5.75 6.15 -1.83
C ILE A 69 -4.34 5.58 -1.97
N VAL A 70 -3.88 4.77 -1.01
CA VAL A 70 -2.57 4.12 -1.12
C VAL A 70 -2.54 3.10 -2.27
N SER A 71 -3.43 2.12 -2.27
CA SER A 71 -3.36 0.96 -3.17
C SER A 71 -3.66 1.29 -4.63
N ALA A 72 -4.55 2.24 -4.90
CA ALA A 72 -4.98 2.57 -6.27
C ALA A 72 -4.44 3.89 -6.78
N SER A 73 -4.18 4.87 -5.90
CA SER A 73 -3.81 6.23 -6.32
C SER A 73 -2.33 6.59 -6.10
N ILE A 74 -1.61 5.85 -5.23
CA ILE A 74 -0.18 6.05 -4.99
C ILE A 74 0.62 4.90 -5.57
N GLN A 75 0.42 3.69 -5.03
CA GLN A 75 1.29 2.54 -5.28
C GLN A 75 1.45 2.20 -6.77
N PRO A 76 0.38 2.18 -7.61
CA PRO A 76 0.51 1.78 -9.01
C PRO A 76 1.38 2.72 -9.83
N LEU A 77 1.51 3.98 -9.40
CA LEU A 77 2.29 4.99 -10.12
C LEU A 77 3.79 4.94 -9.80
N GLN A 78 4.19 4.20 -8.76
CA GLN A 78 5.57 4.06 -8.31
C GLN A 78 6.10 2.62 -8.45
N ILE A 79 5.34 1.70 -9.07
CA ILE A 79 5.84 0.33 -9.29
C ILE A 79 6.98 0.32 -10.31
N PRO A 80 7.92 -0.63 -10.22
CA PRO A 80 9.06 -0.70 -11.14
C PRO A 80 8.67 -0.70 -12.62
N ALA A 81 7.60 -1.39 -12.99
CA ALA A 81 7.11 -1.42 -14.38
C ALA A 81 6.78 -0.01 -14.91
N ILE A 82 6.07 0.80 -14.12
CA ILE A 82 5.73 2.18 -14.49
C ILE A 82 6.97 3.08 -14.45
N LEU A 83 7.79 2.98 -13.41
CA LEU A 83 8.97 3.82 -13.30
C LEU A 83 9.98 3.55 -14.42
N ASN A 84 10.18 2.28 -14.80
CA ASN A 84 11.04 1.90 -15.94
C ASN A 84 10.49 2.47 -17.25
N TYR A 85 9.17 2.42 -17.44
CA TYR A 85 8.53 3.01 -18.61
C TYR A 85 8.73 4.53 -18.66
N ILE A 86 8.57 5.23 -17.53
CA ILE A 86 8.81 6.67 -17.44
C ILE A 86 10.28 7.01 -17.73
N GLU A 87 11.22 6.24 -17.18
CA GLU A 87 12.65 6.39 -17.46
C GLU A 87 12.95 6.25 -18.96
N GLU A 88 12.41 5.21 -19.60
CA GLU A 88 12.63 4.92 -21.01
C GLU A 88 12.03 6.00 -21.93
N LYS A 89 10.83 6.51 -21.61
CA LYS A 89 10.10 7.43 -22.49
C LYS A 89 10.40 8.90 -22.25
N VAL A 90 10.79 9.27 -21.03
CA VAL A 90 11.00 10.67 -20.63
C VAL A 90 12.48 10.98 -20.42
N GLY A 91 13.23 10.05 -19.81
CA GLY A 91 14.67 10.19 -19.59
C GLY A 91 15.13 9.57 -18.25
N PRO A 92 16.44 9.31 -18.10
CA PRO A 92 17.02 8.58 -16.96
C PRO A 92 16.71 9.22 -15.59
N ASP A 93 16.60 10.54 -15.54
CA ASP A 93 16.37 11.30 -14.31
C ASP A 93 14.87 11.49 -13.96
N ALA A 94 13.95 10.98 -14.81
CA ALA A 94 12.51 11.25 -14.66
C ALA A 94 11.82 10.40 -13.58
N ARG A 95 12.41 9.26 -13.18
CA ARG A 95 11.80 8.31 -12.24
C ARG A 95 11.51 8.92 -10.87
N LEU A 96 12.52 9.54 -10.27
CA LEU A 96 12.45 10.00 -8.89
C LEU A 96 11.46 11.18 -8.76
N PRO A 97 11.51 12.22 -9.61
CA PRO A 97 10.51 13.30 -9.60
C PRO A 97 9.09 12.80 -9.85
N TRP A 98 8.91 11.80 -10.73
CA TRP A 98 7.61 11.18 -10.97
C TRP A 98 7.06 10.53 -9.70
N ALA A 99 7.83 9.64 -9.07
CA ALA A 99 7.43 8.96 -7.84
C ALA A 99 7.12 9.98 -6.74
N GLN A 100 8.03 10.91 -6.47
CA GLN A 100 7.89 11.93 -5.43
C GLN A 100 6.62 12.78 -5.62
N LYS A 101 6.33 13.20 -6.85
CA LYS A 101 5.12 13.97 -7.17
C LYS A 101 3.84 13.20 -6.84
N HIS A 102 3.76 11.93 -7.22
CA HIS A 102 2.56 11.13 -7.04
C HIS A 102 2.37 10.67 -5.59
N ILE A 103 3.46 10.30 -4.91
CA ILE A 103 3.43 10.01 -3.48
C ILE A 103 3.02 11.24 -2.69
N GLY A 104 3.66 12.40 -2.93
CA GLY A 104 3.36 13.65 -2.23
C GLY A 104 1.90 14.08 -2.42
N LYS A 105 1.35 13.95 -3.64
CA LYS A 105 -0.07 14.24 -3.89
C LYS A 105 -1.00 13.31 -3.09
N GLY A 106 -0.69 12.02 -3.01
CA GLY A 106 -1.48 11.06 -2.25
C GLY A 106 -1.38 11.27 -0.74
N PHE A 107 -0.18 11.54 -0.23
CA PHE A 107 0.04 11.87 1.19
C PHE A 107 -0.68 13.15 1.60
N ALA A 108 -0.64 14.20 0.79
CA ALA A 108 -1.42 15.41 1.06
C ALA A 108 -2.94 15.14 1.14
N ALA A 109 -3.45 14.22 0.31
CA ALA A 109 -4.85 13.80 0.37
C ALA A 109 -5.16 12.98 1.64
N LEU A 110 -4.26 12.07 2.03
CA LEU A 110 -4.37 11.27 3.24
C LEU A 110 -4.30 12.13 4.51
N GLU A 111 -3.39 13.09 4.58
CA GLU A 111 -3.29 14.02 5.70
C GLU A 111 -4.60 14.78 5.93
N LYS A 112 -5.18 15.32 4.85
CA LYS A 112 -6.46 16.01 4.91
C LYS A 112 -7.62 15.07 5.28
N LEU A 113 -7.62 13.85 4.76
CA LEU A 113 -8.63 12.86 5.09
C LEU A 113 -8.58 12.50 6.58
N LEU A 114 -7.38 12.23 7.10
CA LEU A 114 -7.19 11.63 8.43
C LEU A 114 -7.12 12.65 9.57
N GLU A 115 -7.06 13.96 9.27
CA GLU A 115 -6.97 15.05 10.25
C GLU A 115 -7.97 14.91 11.42
N LYS A 116 -9.19 14.44 11.15
CA LYS A 116 -10.27 14.29 12.14
C LYS A 116 -10.49 12.86 12.62
N HIS A 117 -9.70 11.91 12.12
CA HIS A 117 -9.89 10.48 12.37
C HIS A 117 -8.70 9.83 13.06
N ALA A 118 -7.50 10.41 12.92
CA ALA A 118 -6.28 9.89 13.51
C ALA A 118 -6.33 9.95 15.05
N GLY A 119 -5.78 8.91 15.66
CA GLY A 119 -5.52 8.79 17.10
C GLY A 119 -4.09 8.32 17.30
N LYS A 120 -3.90 7.23 18.06
CA LYS A 120 -2.61 6.52 18.07
C LYS A 120 -2.23 5.95 16.70
N TYR A 121 -3.22 5.54 15.91
CA TYR A 121 -3.13 4.99 14.56
C TYR A 121 -4.00 5.81 13.58
N ALA A 122 -4.10 5.40 12.30
CA ALA A 122 -4.54 6.32 11.24
C ALA A 122 -6.01 6.68 11.37
N THR A 123 -6.79 5.78 11.98
CA THR A 123 -8.22 5.95 12.21
C THR A 123 -8.65 5.59 13.64
N GLY A 124 -7.90 6.05 14.64
CA GLY A 124 -8.22 5.87 16.05
C GLY A 124 -7.07 5.23 16.83
N ASP A 125 -7.39 4.39 17.82
CA ASP A 125 -6.39 3.84 18.76
C ASP A 125 -6.07 2.35 18.54
N ASP A 126 -6.72 1.72 17.56
CA ASP A 126 -6.46 0.35 17.10
C ASP A 126 -5.90 0.33 15.67
N VAL A 127 -5.18 -0.73 15.32
CA VAL A 127 -4.64 -0.95 13.97
C VAL A 127 -5.74 -1.51 13.07
N TYR A 128 -5.97 -0.84 11.94
CA TYR A 128 -6.95 -1.21 10.92
C TYR A 128 -6.35 -1.15 9.51
N LEU A 129 -7.20 -1.39 8.50
CA LEU A 129 -6.84 -1.51 7.10
C LEU A 129 -6.05 -0.29 6.59
N ALA A 130 -6.40 0.93 7.02
CA ALA A 130 -5.66 2.13 6.64
C ALA A 130 -4.18 2.01 7.00
N ASP A 131 -3.88 1.52 8.21
CA ASP A 131 -2.53 1.37 8.74
C ASP A 131 -1.74 0.31 7.96
N VAL A 132 -2.39 -0.81 7.65
CA VAL A 132 -1.80 -1.93 6.89
C VAL A 132 -1.31 -1.48 5.52
N PHE A 133 -1.98 -0.51 4.88
CA PHE A 133 -1.52 0.08 3.62
C PHE A 133 -0.55 1.26 3.82
N LEU A 134 -0.78 2.11 4.83
CA LEU A 134 0.05 3.28 5.08
C LEU A 134 1.47 2.92 5.51
N ALA A 135 1.64 1.99 6.46
CA ALA A 135 2.93 1.62 7.02
C ALA A 135 3.96 1.21 5.94
N PRO A 136 3.68 0.25 5.03
CA PRO A 136 4.63 -0.09 3.97
C PRO A 136 4.84 1.07 2.97
N GLN A 137 3.81 1.87 2.68
CA GLN A 137 3.95 3.01 1.77
C GLN A 137 4.87 4.09 2.36
N VAL A 138 4.74 4.43 3.64
CA VAL A 138 5.61 5.37 4.34
C VAL A 138 7.05 4.87 4.33
N ASN A 139 7.26 3.62 4.72
CA ASN A 139 8.59 3.00 4.73
C ASN A 139 9.24 3.04 3.35
N TYR A 140 8.52 2.65 2.30
CA TYR A 140 9.02 2.71 0.92
C TYR A 140 9.33 4.13 0.47
N SER A 141 8.50 5.10 0.83
CA SER A 141 8.66 6.52 0.44
C SER A 141 9.98 7.09 0.95
N VAL A 142 10.32 6.80 2.21
CA VAL A 142 11.59 7.22 2.82
C VAL A 142 12.76 6.46 2.21
N GLN A 143 12.71 5.12 2.20
CA GLN A 143 13.87 4.29 1.86
C GLN A 143 14.21 4.28 0.37
N ARG A 144 13.23 4.39 -0.52
CA ARG A 144 13.44 4.30 -1.98
C ARG A 144 13.34 5.61 -2.72
N PHE A 145 12.58 6.58 -2.19
CA PHE A 145 12.28 7.81 -2.90
C PHE A 145 12.78 9.07 -2.19
N ASN A 146 13.56 8.91 -1.11
CA ASN A 146 14.18 10.00 -0.35
C ASN A 146 13.18 11.11 -0.01
N LEU A 147 11.94 10.74 0.31
CA LEU A 147 10.93 11.70 0.74
C LEU A 147 11.13 11.99 2.22
N ASP A 148 11.40 13.26 2.52
CA ASP A 148 11.36 13.75 3.88
C ASP A 148 9.89 13.78 4.36
N MET A 149 9.58 12.90 5.30
CA MET A 149 8.29 12.88 5.96
C MET A 149 8.29 14.02 6.99
N VAL A 150 7.88 15.24 6.63
CA VAL A 150 7.87 16.39 7.57
C VAL A 150 6.46 16.92 7.87
N SER A 151 5.41 16.14 7.59
CA SER A 151 4.02 16.54 7.88
C SER A 151 3.36 15.70 8.96
N SER A 152 2.72 16.39 9.90
CA SER A 152 2.50 15.99 11.29
C SER A 152 1.53 14.84 11.54
N ALA A 153 0.65 14.49 10.60
CA ALA A 153 -0.30 13.37 10.77
C ALA A 153 0.32 12.01 10.41
N ILE A 154 1.11 11.94 9.34
CA ILE A 154 1.81 10.72 8.92
C ILE A 154 3.11 10.53 9.73
N TYR A 155 3.67 11.63 10.28
CA TYR A 155 4.85 11.56 11.15
C TYR A 155 4.61 10.78 12.46
N GLY A 156 3.39 10.87 13.02
CA GLY A 156 3.00 10.08 14.20
C GLY A 156 3.09 8.57 13.96
N PHE A 157 2.77 8.13 12.73
CA PHE A 157 2.92 6.74 12.28
C PHE A 157 4.37 6.25 12.25
N HIS A 158 5.27 7.07 11.71
CA HIS A 158 6.68 6.68 11.55
C HIS A 158 7.38 6.40 12.89
N HIS A 159 6.95 7.03 13.99
CA HIS A 159 7.57 6.85 15.32
C HIS A 159 6.84 5.87 16.23
N THR A 160 5.71 5.30 15.80
CA THR A 160 4.92 4.33 16.59
C THR A 160 4.94 2.90 16.04
N CYS A 161 5.55 2.67 14.86
CA CYS A 161 5.76 1.37 14.23
C CYS A 161 7.24 1.00 14.13
#